data_AF-A0A3B0TD38-F1
#
_entry.id   AF-A0A3B0TD38-F1
#
_cell.length_a   1.000
_cell.length_b   1.000
_cell.length_c   1.000
_cell.angle_alpha   90.00
_cell.angle_beta   90.00
_cell.angle_gamma   90.00
#
_symmetry.space_group_name_H-M   'P 1'
#
loop_
_entity.id
_entity.type
_entity.pdbx_description
1 polymer ?
#
loop_
_entity_poly.entity_id
_entity_poly.type
_entity_poly.pdbx_seq_one_letter_code
_entity_poly.pdbx_strand_id
1 'polypeptide(L)'
;MTKLTLFSQIISRLDGSRFKKLMAHRSDKHQKGFDSWSHLVPMLFCQFAKNQSVRDISNRLRSATGNLNHIGKVKASSKSTLGYQNKNRLST
;
A
#
# COMPACT_ATOMS: atom_id res chain seq x y z
N MET A 1 -13.50 22.00 3.68
CA MET A 1 -12.28 21.73 2.89
C MET A 1 -11.56 20.54 3.51
N THR A 2 -11.51 19.41 2.79
CA THR A 2 -10.86 18.19 3.28
C THR A 2 -9.35 18.38 3.34
N LYS A 3 -8.74 18.27 4.54
CA LYS A 3 -7.28 18.26 4.72
C LYS A 3 -6.72 16.93 4.19
N LEU A 4 -6.64 16.78 2.88
CA LEU A 4 -5.96 15.64 2.27
C LEU A 4 -4.46 15.77 2.51
N THR A 5 -3.88 14.78 3.20
CA THR A 5 -2.42 14.73 3.40
C THR A 5 -1.71 14.69 2.05
N LEU A 6 -0.49 15.24 1.96
CA LEU A 6 0.31 15.23 0.73
C LEU A 6 0.44 13.81 0.15
N PHE A 7 0.65 12.81 1.01
CA PHE A 7 0.66 11.40 0.61
C PHE A 7 -0.65 10.98 -0.06
N SER A 8 -1.79 11.38 0.49
CA SER A 8 -3.09 11.09 -0.11
C SER A 8 -3.26 11.74 -1.48
N GLN A 9 -2.75 12.97 -1.67
CA GLN A 9 -2.78 13.63 -2.97
C GLN A 9 -1.90 12.91 -4.00
N ILE A 10 -0.73 12.42 -3.59
CA ILE A 10 0.16 11.61 -4.43
C ILE A 10 -0.53 10.31 -4.84
N ILE A 11 -1.14 9.58 -3.89
CA ILE A 11 -1.87 8.34 -4.20
C ILE A 11 -3.06 8.61 -5.12
N SER A 12 -3.81 9.71 -4.94
CA SER A 12 -4.91 10.09 -5.85
C SER A 12 -4.44 10.36 -7.28
N ARG A 13 -3.18 10.74 -7.49
CA ARG A 13 -2.61 10.94 -8.83
C ARG A 13 -2.16 9.62 -9.48
N LEU A 14 -1.96 8.56 -8.70
CA LEU A 14 -1.66 7.24 -9.22
C LEU A 14 -2.96 6.61 -9.76
N ASP A 15 -2.96 6.28 -11.05
CA ASP A 15 -4.11 5.65 -11.68
C ASP A 15 -4.20 4.16 -11.27
N GLY A 16 -4.98 3.90 -10.22
CA GLY A 16 -5.22 2.54 -9.72
C GLY A 16 -5.87 1.61 -10.75
N SER A 17 -6.59 2.16 -11.75
CA SER A 17 -7.20 1.35 -12.82
C SER A 17 -6.16 0.85 -13.83
N ARG A 18 -5.20 1.72 -14.21
CA ARG A 18 -4.06 1.32 -15.04
C ARG A 18 -3.14 0.35 -14.32
N PHE A 19 -2.91 0.58 -13.02
CA PHE A 19 -2.12 -0.34 -12.21
C PHE A 19 -2.75 -1.73 -12.14
N LYS A 20 -4.06 -1.82 -11.92
CA LYS A 20 -4.77 -3.12 -11.95
C LYS A 20 -4.69 -3.81 -13.30
N LYS A 21 -4.78 -3.06 -14.41
CA LYS A 21 -4.57 -3.63 -15.77
C LYS A 21 -3.15 -4.18 -15.95
N LEU A 22 -2.13 -3.49 -15.41
CA LEU A 22 -0.75 -3.98 -15.44
C LEU A 22 -0.57 -5.26 -14.60
N MET A 23 -1.21 -5.31 -13.43
CA MET A 23 -1.16 -6.47 -12.53
C MET A 23 -2.05 -7.64 -12.99
N ALA A 24 -2.98 -7.43 -13.92
CA ALA A 24 -3.77 -8.51 -14.52
C ALA A 24 -2.89 -9.59 -15.19
N HIS A 25 -1.70 -9.22 -15.66
CA HIS A 25 -0.73 -10.14 -16.26
C HIS A 25 0.26 -10.75 -15.25
N ARG A 26 0.31 -10.24 -14.01
CA ARG A 26 1.21 -10.72 -12.95
C ARG A 26 0.43 -11.19 -11.71
N SER A 27 0.04 -12.46 -11.74
CA SER A 27 0.01 -13.40 -10.60
C SER A 27 -0.52 -12.93 -9.23
N ASP A 28 -1.64 -12.19 -9.16
CA ASP A 28 -2.42 -12.07 -7.90
C ASP A 28 -3.21 -13.37 -7.56
N LYS A 29 -3.06 -14.44 -8.36
CA LYS A 29 -3.86 -15.69 -8.31
C LYS A 29 -3.80 -16.43 -6.95
N HIS A 30 -2.78 -16.19 -6.13
CA HIS A 30 -2.59 -16.84 -4.82
C HIS A 30 -2.64 -15.88 -3.63
N GLN A 31 -3.00 -14.62 -3.84
CA GLN A 31 -2.97 -13.59 -2.80
C GLN A 31 -4.30 -13.54 -2.02
N LYS A 32 -4.28 -14.03 -0.76
CA LYS A 32 -5.45 -14.04 0.13
C LYS A 32 -5.77 -12.63 0.64
N GLY A 33 -6.57 -11.88 -0.11
CA GLY A 33 -7.16 -10.61 0.34
C GLY A 33 -6.18 -9.45 0.51
N PHE A 34 -4.96 -9.58 -0.01
CA PHE A 34 -3.93 -8.54 -0.02
C PHE A 34 -3.36 -8.43 -1.44
N ASP A 35 -3.94 -7.54 -2.23
CA ASP A 35 -3.57 -7.35 -3.64
C ASP A 35 -2.31 -6.51 -3.79
N SER A 36 -1.73 -6.53 -4.99
CA SER A 36 -0.53 -5.77 -5.34
C SER A 36 -0.68 -4.25 -5.07
N TRP A 37 -1.90 -3.71 -5.16
CA TRP A 37 -2.18 -2.30 -4.81
C TRP A 37 -2.07 -2.05 -3.30
N SER A 38 -2.64 -2.95 -2.50
CA SER A 38 -2.55 -2.93 -1.03
C SER A 38 -1.13 -3.12 -0.53
N HIS A 39 -0.24 -3.72 -1.34
CA HIS A 39 1.21 -3.78 -1.05
C HIS A 39 1.95 -2.50 -1.45
N LEU A 40 1.63 -1.94 -2.61
CA LEU A 40 2.27 -0.74 -3.16
C LEU A 40 2.17 0.46 -2.22
N VAL A 41 0.98 0.73 -1.68
CA VAL A 41 0.72 1.93 -0.87
C VAL A 41 1.59 1.96 0.42
N PRO A 42 1.68 0.89 1.23
CA PRO A 42 2.62 0.81 2.35
C PRO A 42 4.09 0.98 1.96
N MET A 43 4.51 0.45 0.80
CA MET A 43 5.90 0.56 0.33
C MET A 43 6.24 1.99 -0.11
N LEU A 44 5.34 2.68 -0.80
CA LEU A 44 5.50 4.11 -1.11
C LEU A 44 5.55 4.95 0.17
N PHE A 45 4.67 4.65 1.12
CA PHE A 45 4.68 5.31 2.43
C PHE A 45 6.02 5.13 3.15
N CYS A 46 6.60 3.92 3.09
CA CYS A 46 7.93 3.64 3.64
C CYS A 46 9.02 4.51 3.00
N GLN A 47 9.03 4.60 1.67
CA GLN A 47 10.04 5.35 0.94
C GLN A 47 9.99 6.86 1.26
N PHE A 48 8.78 7.43 1.32
CA PHE A 48 8.61 8.84 1.65
C PHE A 48 8.91 9.15 3.12
N ALA A 49 8.56 8.24 4.03
CA ALA A 49 8.75 8.43 5.46
C ALA A 49 10.14 8.01 5.95
N LYS A 50 11.01 7.48 5.07
CA LYS A 50 12.31 6.86 5.39
C LYS A 50 12.22 5.84 6.54
N ASN A 51 11.12 5.10 6.62
CA ASN A 51 10.92 4.13 7.70
C ASN A 51 11.86 2.94 7.51
N GLN A 52 12.53 2.49 8.57
CA GLN A 52 13.50 1.39 8.52
C GLN A 52 12.91 0.02 8.92
N SER A 53 11.65 -0.01 9.38
CA SER A 53 11.02 -1.22 9.91
C SER A 53 9.59 -1.41 9.45
N VAL A 54 9.22 -2.65 9.11
CA VAL A 54 7.84 -3.08 8.83
C VAL A 54 6.89 -2.82 9.99
N ARG A 55 7.38 -2.78 11.23
CA ARG A 55 6.58 -2.39 12.40
C ARG A 55 6.21 -0.91 12.34
N ASP A 56 7.19 -0.05 12.04
CA ASP A 56 7.00 1.39 11.97
C ASP A 56 6.09 1.76 10.80
N ILE A 57 6.26 1.09 9.65
CA ILE A 57 5.37 1.22 8.50
C ILE A 57 3.92 0.90 8.90
N SER A 58 3.68 -0.26 9.52
CA SER A 58 2.32 -0.68 9.91
C SER A 58 1.68 0.29 10.92
N ASN A 59 2.44 0.72 11.94
CA ASN A 59 1.94 1.63 12.97
C ASN A 59 1.65 3.03 12.42
N ARG A 60 2.57 3.59 11.63
CA ARG A 60 2.41 4.92 11.03
C ARG A 60 1.32 4.94 9.97
N LEU A 61 1.21 3.88 9.16
CA LEU A 61 0.13 3.73 8.20
C LEU A 61 -1.23 3.65 8.91
N ARG A 62 -1.34 2.89 10.01
CA ARG A 62 -2.57 2.80 10.82
C ARG A 62 -3.00 4.15 11.35
N SER A 63 -2.06 4.96 11.85
CA SER A 63 -2.33 6.34 12.28
C SER A 63 -2.80 7.24 11.12
N ALA A 64 -2.27 7.05 9.91
CA ALA A 64 -2.66 7.80 8.72
C ALA A 64 -3.94 7.28 8.01
N THR A 65 -4.38 6.06 8.32
CA THR A 65 -5.44 5.34 7.57
C THR A 65 -6.80 6.05 7.62
N GLY A 66 -7.09 6.78 8.72
CA GLY A 66 -8.33 7.56 8.83
C GLY A 66 -8.55 8.53 7.67
N ASN A 67 -7.48 9.05 7.06
CA ASN A 67 -7.56 9.96 5.91
C ASN A 67 -7.46 9.24 4.54
N LEU A 68 -7.03 7.97 4.53
CA LEU A 68 -6.75 7.20 3.30
C LEU A 68 -7.88 6.25 2.89
N ASN A 69 -8.83 5.98 3.78
CA ASN A 69 -9.97 5.09 3.51
C ASN A 69 -10.80 5.52 2.29
N HIS A 70 -10.94 6.83 2.07
CA HIS A 70 -11.74 7.37 0.95
C HIS A 70 -11.00 7.43 -0.38
N ILE A 71 -9.66 7.40 -0.38
CA ILE A 71 -8.85 7.72 -1.58
C ILE A 71 -8.31 6.50 -2.32
N GLY A 72 -8.32 5.32 -1.70
CA GLY A 72 -7.82 4.13 -2.40
C GLY A 72 -8.20 2.79 -1.81
N LYS A 73 -9.23 2.72 -0.93
CA LYS A 73 -9.57 1.51 -0.17
C LYS A 73 -8.34 0.91 0.53
N VAL A 74 -7.46 1.77 1.03
CA VAL A 74 -6.20 1.38 1.65
C VAL A 74 -6.51 0.84 3.04
N LYS A 75 -6.60 -0.48 3.17
CA LYS A 75 -6.71 -1.12 4.47
C LYS A 75 -5.34 -1.11 5.15
N ALA A 76 -5.27 -0.64 6.39
CA ALA A 76 -4.05 -0.70 7.19
C ALA A 76 -3.51 -2.13 7.22
N SER A 77 -2.35 -2.34 6.60
CA SER A 77 -1.72 -3.65 6.53
C SER A 77 -1.08 -3.99 7.88
N SER A 78 -1.27 -5.23 8.33
CA SER A 78 -0.60 -5.71 9.54
C SER A 78 0.90 -5.95 9.28
N LYS A 79 1.72 -5.92 10.34
CA LYS A 79 3.15 -6.28 10.26
C LYS A 79 3.36 -7.65 9.61
N SER A 80 2.57 -8.65 9.98
CA SER A 80 2.70 -10.02 9.48
C SER A 80 2.35 -10.10 7.99
N THR A 81 1.31 -9.38 7.55
CA THR A 81 0.96 -9.29 6.12
C THR A 81 2.08 -8.63 5.32
N LEU A 82 2.60 -7.49 5.75
CA LEU A 82 3.70 -6.81 5.05
C LEU A 82 4.97 -7.67 4.99
N GLY A 83 5.30 -8.34 6.09
CA GLY A 83 6.46 -9.25 6.15
C GLY A 83 6.31 -10.44 5.19
N TYR A 84 5.12 -11.04 5.12
CA TYR A 84 4.83 -12.14 4.20
C TYR A 84 5.00 -11.70 2.75
N GLN A 85 4.49 -10.54 2.37
CA GLN A 85 4.60 -10.04 0.99
C GLN A 85 6.01 -9.62 0.62
N ASN A 86 6.74 -9.01 1.54
CA ASN A 86 8.15 -8.68 1.31
C ASN A 86 9.02 -9.93 1.13
N LYS A 87 8.68 -11.04 1.80
CA LYS A 87 9.36 -12.33 1.65
C LYS A 87 8.99 -13.03 0.35
N ASN A 88 7.71 -12.98 -0.03
CA ASN A 88 7.17 -13.67 -1.21
C ASN A 88 7.09 -12.76 -2.45
N ARG A 89 7.79 -11.63 -2.46
CA ARG A 89 7.94 -10.80 -3.66
C ARG A 89 8.69 -11.63 -4.70
N LEU A 90 8.05 -11.88 -5.84
CA LEU A 90 8.73 -12.53 -6.96
C LEU A 90 9.90 -11.64 -7.39
N SER A 91 11.12 -12.08 -7.10
CA SER A 91 12.33 -11.47 -7.64
C SER A 91 12.39 -11.85 -9.11
N THR A 92 11.96 -10.94 -9.97
CA THR A 92 12.24 -10.99 -11.42
C THR A 92 13.40 -10.08 -11.69
#